data_AF-A0A967R3G6-F1
#
_entry.id   AF-A0A967R3G6-F1
#
_cell.length_a   1.000
_cell.length_b   1.000
_cell.length_c   1.000
_cell.angle_alpha   90.00
_cell.angle_beta   90.00
_cell.angle_gamma   90.00
#
_symmetry.space_group_name_H-M   'P 1'
#
loop_
_entity.id
_entity.type
_entity.pdbx_description
1 polymer ?
#
loop_
_entity_poly.entity_id
_entity_poly.type
_entity_poly.pdbx_seq_one_letter_code
_entity_poly.pdbx_strand_id
1 'polypeptide(L)'
;MLERLDEGWRVWTPCGRETLLGSGELIETVDIVLDPGHGGSEPGAVGPAGTREADVNLQIAERARAGLEAAGFSVLLTRVADVRVPIVTRAEIALALDPIAMISIHNNAGTDEPSSEPGTEMFHQIESAESKRLAGLLYEETREALAGYDADWVSMSDAGAMIRANREGGDYYGMLRRPAGVPSVIAEFAYIANGSEEELLVRQDVQDALAGAVVDAVQRLVGSADPGSGFTDDPIFRGYGPSGAGRTTNCPDPVLE
;
A
#
# COMPACT_ATOMS: atom_id res chain seq x y z
N MET A 1 10.25 2.70 -19.48
CA MET A 1 11.06 3.39 -20.50
C MET A 1 10.44 4.75 -20.73
N LEU A 2 11.20 5.80 -20.46
CA LEU A 2 10.85 7.19 -20.75
C LEU A 2 11.89 7.70 -21.74
N GLU A 3 11.44 8.14 -22.91
CA GLU A 3 12.32 8.66 -23.95
C GLU A 3 11.72 9.94 -24.53
N ARG A 4 12.53 11.00 -24.60
CA ARG A 4 12.15 12.26 -25.23
C ARG A 4 12.35 12.14 -26.74
N LEU A 5 11.30 12.44 -27.50
CA LEU A 5 11.28 12.48 -28.95
C LEU A 5 11.03 13.92 -29.45
N ASP A 6 11.22 14.16 -30.74
CA ASP A 6 11.02 15.49 -31.35
C ASP A 6 9.58 16.01 -31.19
N GLU A 7 8.60 15.10 -31.18
CA GLU A 7 7.16 15.41 -31.12
C GLU A 7 6.50 15.09 -29.76
N GLY A 8 7.30 14.78 -28.72
CA GLY A 8 6.77 14.49 -27.38
C GLY A 8 7.58 13.45 -26.62
N TRP A 9 6.89 12.54 -25.94
CA TRP A 9 7.46 11.51 -25.09
C TRP A 9 6.97 10.12 -25.49
N ARG A 10 7.89 9.18 -25.63
CA ARG A 10 7.58 7.75 -25.63
C ARG A 10 7.55 7.28 -24.18
N VAL A 11 6.39 6.79 -23.75
CA VAL A 11 6.14 6.36 -22.38
C VAL A 11 5.48 4.98 -22.34
N TRP A 12 5.43 4.39 -21.15
CA TRP A 12 4.57 3.24 -20.89
C TRP A 12 3.25 3.69 -20.27
N THR A 13 2.16 3.13 -20.76
CA THR A 13 0.85 3.23 -20.14
C THR A 13 0.79 2.44 -18.83
N PRO A 14 -0.23 2.65 -17.97
CA PRO A 14 -0.38 1.88 -16.73
C PRO A 14 -0.36 0.36 -16.95
N CYS A 15 -0.89 -0.15 -18.07
CA CYS A 15 -0.86 -1.57 -18.40
C CYS A 15 0.44 -2.05 -19.07
N GLY A 16 1.46 -1.18 -19.18
CA GLY A 16 2.79 -1.50 -19.72
C GLY A 16 2.85 -1.53 -21.26
N ARG A 17 1.92 -0.88 -21.95
CA ARG A 17 1.98 -0.69 -23.41
C ARG A 17 2.75 0.58 -23.74
N GLU A 18 3.44 0.60 -24.87
CA GLU A 18 4.07 1.83 -25.34
C GLU A 18 3.04 2.78 -25.95
N THR A 19 3.17 4.08 -25.66
CA THR A 19 2.38 5.14 -26.29
C THR A 19 3.21 6.41 -26.47
N LEU A 20 2.69 7.35 -27.27
CA LEU A 20 3.25 8.68 -27.46
C LEU A 20 2.36 9.72 -26.78
N LEU A 21 2.97 10.56 -25.95
CA LEU A 21 2.33 11.72 -25.35
C LEU A 21 2.94 12.99 -25.94
N GLY A 22 2.10 13.90 -26.45
CA GLY A 22 2.58 15.16 -27.03
C GLY A 22 3.16 16.13 -25.99
N SER A 23 2.76 15.99 -24.72
CA SER A 23 3.25 16.77 -23.59
C SER A 23 3.03 16.00 -22.28
N GLY A 24 3.72 16.43 -21.22
CA GLY A 24 3.59 15.89 -19.88
C GLY A 24 4.56 16.57 -18.93
N GLU A 25 4.32 16.45 -17.63
CA GLU A 25 5.28 16.83 -16.60
C GLU A 25 6.17 15.64 -16.27
N LEU A 26 7.48 15.82 -16.37
CA LEU A 26 8.43 14.79 -15.97
C LEU A 26 8.64 14.88 -14.45
N ILE A 27 8.29 13.80 -13.77
CA ILE A 27 8.59 13.59 -12.35
C ILE A 27 9.86 12.74 -12.27
N GLU A 28 10.96 13.35 -11.80
CA GLU A 28 12.25 12.67 -11.69
C GLU A 28 12.44 11.96 -10.34
N THR A 29 11.91 12.54 -9.26
CA THR A 29 11.98 11.98 -7.91
C THR A 29 10.81 12.47 -7.06
N VAL A 30 10.47 11.71 -6.02
CA VAL A 30 9.55 12.10 -4.96
C VAL A 30 10.05 11.51 -3.63
N ASP A 31 9.66 12.10 -2.51
CA ASP A 31 10.03 11.60 -1.19
C ASP A 31 9.30 10.29 -0.87
N ILE A 32 8.00 10.21 -1.18
CA ILE A 32 7.15 9.06 -0.83
C ILE A 32 6.32 8.61 -2.03
N VAL A 33 6.27 7.30 -2.25
CA VAL A 33 5.30 6.68 -3.16
C VAL A 33 4.22 5.98 -2.35
N LEU A 34 2.96 6.36 -2.57
CA LEU A 34 1.80 5.64 -2.04
C LEU A 34 1.22 4.76 -3.15
N ASP A 35 0.97 3.50 -2.82
CA ASP A 35 0.35 2.55 -3.75
C ASP A 35 -1.03 2.13 -3.23
N PRO A 36 -2.13 2.76 -3.70
CA PRO A 36 -3.44 2.26 -3.40
C PRO A 36 -3.63 0.89 -4.06
N GLY A 37 -3.69 -0.16 -3.24
CA GLY A 37 -3.86 -1.54 -3.68
C GLY A 37 -5.03 -1.72 -4.63
N HIS A 38 -4.95 -2.70 -5.54
CA HIS A 38 -6.04 -3.06 -6.46
C HIS A 38 -6.45 -1.94 -7.45
N GLY A 39 -7.66 -1.97 -8.00
CA GLY A 39 -8.20 -0.96 -8.93
C GLY A 39 -8.77 -1.56 -10.23
N GLY A 40 -9.80 -0.89 -10.76
CA GLY A 40 -10.53 -1.28 -11.95
C GLY A 40 -11.16 -2.66 -11.80
N SER A 41 -10.77 -3.60 -12.67
CA SER A 41 -11.26 -4.98 -12.64
C SER A 41 -10.74 -5.82 -11.46
N GLU A 42 -9.86 -5.26 -10.63
CA GLU A 42 -9.43 -5.85 -9.36
C GLU A 42 -10.11 -5.08 -8.23
N PRO A 43 -11.24 -5.53 -7.68
CA PRO A 43 -11.86 -4.86 -6.54
C PRO A 43 -11.08 -5.06 -5.23
N GLY A 44 -10.15 -6.02 -5.20
CA GLY A 44 -9.59 -6.55 -3.96
C GLY A 44 -10.60 -7.42 -3.24
N ALA A 45 -10.53 -7.45 -1.91
CA ALA A 45 -11.60 -7.97 -1.09
C ALA A 45 -12.90 -7.15 -1.26
N VAL A 46 -14.04 -7.79 -1.02
CA VAL A 46 -15.35 -7.14 -1.03
C VAL A 46 -16.02 -7.45 0.29
N GLY A 47 -16.32 -6.40 1.05
CA GLY A 47 -16.99 -6.52 2.35
C GLY A 47 -18.45 -6.97 2.22
N PRO A 48 -19.08 -7.38 3.34
CA PRO A 48 -20.44 -7.90 3.34
C PRO A 48 -21.51 -6.90 2.84
N ALA A 49 -21.30 -5.58 2.96
CA ALA A 49 -22.16 -4.55 2.41
C ALA A 49 -21.83 -4.20 0.93
N GLY A 50 -20.83 -4.84 0.34
CA GLY A 50 -20.39 -4.63 -1.04
C GLY A 50 -19.29 -3.59 -1.20
N THR A 51 -18.69 -3.12 -0.10
CA THR A 51 -17.56 -2.19 -0.15
C THR A 51 -16.37 -2.86 -0.82
N ARG A 52 -15.82 -2.22 -1.86
CA ARG A 52 -14.63 -2.70 -2.56
C ARG A 52 -13.38 -2.16 -1.87
N GLU A 53 -12.45 -3.04 -1.58
CA GLU A 53 -11.15 -2.67 -0.98
C GLU A 53 -10.41 -1.63 -1.82
N ALA A 54 -10.43 -1.78 -3.15
CA ALA A 54 -9.80 -0.84 -4.08
C ALA A 54 -10.28 0.62 -3.91
N ASP A 55 -11.56 0.81 -3.56
CA ASP A 55 -12.15 2.14 -3.41
C ASP A 55 -11.72 2.76 -2.07
N VAL A 56 -11.69 1.96 -1.00
CA VAL A 56 -11.20 2.37 0.33
C VAL A 56 -9.71 2.69 0.29
N ASN A 57 -8.91 1.83 -0.34
CA ASN A 57 -7.46 2.01 -0.46
C ASN A 57 -7.13 3.33 -1.18
N LEU A 58 -7.88 3.67 -2.25
CA LEU A 58 -7.69 4.94 -2.97
C LEU A 58 -8.01 6.14 -2.08
N GLN A 59 -9.14 6.11 -1.36
CA GLN A 59 -9.56 7.21 -0.50
C GLN A 59 -8.56 7.48 0.63
N ILE A 60 -8.07 6.42 1.29
CA ILE A 60 -7.05 6.57 2.35
C ILE A 60 -5.75 7.13 1.75
N ALA A 61 -5.31 6.62 0.59
CA ALA A 61 -4.09 7.08 -0.06
C ALA A 61 -4.15 8.55 -0.51
N GLU A 62 -5.29 9.02 -1.01
CA GLU A 62 -5.49 10.42 -1.39
C GLU A 62 -5.42 11.36 -0.18
N ARG A 63 -6.03 10.95 0.93
CA ARG A 63 -5.97 11.68 2.21
C ARG A 63 -4.55 11.68 2.78
N ALA A 64 -3.87 10.54 2.77
CA ALA A 64 -2.49 10.40 3.20
C ALA A 64 -1.54 11.27 2.36
N ARG A 65 -1.73 11.31 1.04
CA ARG A 65 -0.99 12.26 0.17
C ARG A 65 -1.19 13.70 0.63
N ALA A 66 -2.44 14.13 0.79
CA ALA A 66 -2.71 15.51 1.19
C ALA A 66 -2.05 15.87 2.53
N GLY A 67 -2.07 14.94 3.49
CA GLY A 67 -1.40 15.11 4.79
C GLY A 67 0.13 15.17 4.67
N LEU A 68 0.72 14.29 3.87
CA LEU A 68 2.17 14.25 3.63
C LEU A 68 2.66 15.49 2.87
N GLU A 69 1.92 15.95 1.85
CA GLU A 69 2.20 17.18 1.13
C GLU A 69 2.11 18.41 2.05
N ALA A 70 1.11 18.46 2.94
CA ALA A 70 1.01 19.50 3.96
C ALA A 70 2.16 19.45 4.98
N ALA A 71 2.73 18.26 5.22
CA ALA A 71 3.94 18.07 6.02
C ALA A 71 5.25 18.38 5.28
N GLY A 72 5.18 18.73 3.98
CA GLY A 72 6.33 19.15 3.18
C GLY A 72 7.01 18.04 2.38
N PHE A 73 6.42 16.84 2.28
CA PHE A 73 6.91 15.77 1.43
C PHE A 73 6.35 15.89 0.01
N SER A 74 7.17 15.58 -0.99
CA SER A 74 6.70 15.30 -2.35
C SER A 74 6.17 13.86 -2.43
N VAL A 75 4.99 13.69 -3.00
CA VAL A 75 4.27 12.41 -2.96
C VAL A 75 3.70 12.05 -4.32
N LEU A 76 3.82 10.78 -4.71
CA LEU A 76 3.17 10.24 -5.89
C LEU A 76 2.31 9.03 -5.55
N LEU A 77 1.12 8.95 -6.14
CA LEU A 77 0.29 7.74 -6.11
C LEU A 77 0.51 6.89 -7.36
N THR A 78 0.61 5.58 -7.21
CA THR A 78 0.68 4.65 -8.36
C THR A 78 -0.58 4.67 -9.23
N ARG A 79 -1.72 5.12 -8.66
CA ARG A 79 -2.98 5.43 -9.37
C ARG A 79 -3.76 6.51 -8.64
N VAL A 80 -4.45 7.38 -9.39
CA VAL A 80 -5.32 8.45 -8.88
C VAL A 80 -6.79 8.26 -9.29
N ALA A 81 -7.12 7.07 -9.79
CA ALA A 81 -8.46 6.72 -10.27
C ALA A 81 -8.71 5.21 -10.07
N ASP A 82 -9.95 4.78 -10.26
CA ASP A 82 -10.34 3.35 -10.23
C ASP A 82 -9.90 2.65 -11.53
N VAL A 83 -8.59 2.48 -11.67
CA VAL A 83 -7.94 1.85 -12.83
C VAL A 83 -7.05 0.71 -12.38
N ARG A 84 -6.99 -0.34 -13.20
CA ARG A 84 -6.10 -1.46 -12.97
C ARG A 84 -4.67 -1.05 -13.31
N VAL A 85 -3.78 -1.06 -12.30
CA VAL A 85 -2.33 -0.95 -12.51
C VAL A 85 -1.67 -2.27 -12.11
N PRO A 86 -0.97 -2.99 -13.00
CA PRO A 86 -0.28 -4.22 -12.65
C PRO A 86 0.83 -3.98 -11.62
N ILE A 87 1.05 -4.95 -10.72
CA ILE A 87 2.13 -4.95 -9.71
C ILE A 87 3.50 -4.62 -10.33
N VAL A 88 3.77 -5.10 -11.55
CA VAL A 88 5.02 -4.79 -12.25
C VAL A 88 5.15 -3.28 -12.46
N THR A 89 4.14 -2.64 -13.05
CA THR A 89 4.14 -1.19 -13.31
C THR A 89 4.27 -0.38 -12.02
N ARG A 90 3.53 -0.76 -10.96
CA ARG A 90 3.62 -0.09 -9.65
C ARG A 90 5.03 -0.12 -9.08
N ALA A 91 5.70 -1.27 -9.16
CA ALA A 91 7.07 -1.41 -8.68
C ALA A 91 8.07 -0.64 -9.55
N GLU A 92 7.88 -0.61 -10.87
CA GLU A 92 8.72 0.19 -11.77
C GLU A 92 8.59 1.70 -11.50
N ILE A 93 7.41 2.18 -11.11
CA ILE A 93 7.23 3.57 -10.66
C ILE A 93 8.12 3.86 -9.44
N ALA A 94 8.07 3.00 -8.41
CA ALA A 94 8.89 3.19 -7.22
C ALA A 94 10.40 3.11 -7.51
N LEU A 95 10.83 2.14 -8.34
CA LEU A 95 12.23 2.04 -8.78
C LEU A 95 12.72 3.25 -9.57
N ALA A 96 11.86 3.82 -10.42
CA ALA A 96 12.23 4.97 -11.24
C ALA A 96 12.37 6.26 -10.43
N LEU A 97 11.60 6.40 -9.35
CA LEU A 97 11.55 7.62 -8.53
C LEU A 97 12.51 7.60 -7.32
N ASP A 98 12.98 6.40 -6.94
CA ASP A 98 13.89 6.16 -5.82
C ASP A 98 13.48 6.90 -4.52
N PRO A 99 12.23 6.69 -4.03
CA PRO A 99 11.72 7.44 -2.88
C PRO A 99 12.39 6.99 -1.58
N ILE A 100 12.25 7.81 -0.53
CA ILE A 100 12.60 7.43 0.85
C ILE A 100 11.88 6.13 1.24
N ALA A 101 10.59 6.03 0.88
CA ALA A 101 9.81 4.83 1.11
C ALA A 101 8.64 4.70 0.12
N MET A 102 8.21 3.45 -0.04
CA MET A 102 6.97 3.06 -0.69
C MET A 102 6.02 2.41 0.32
N ILE A 103 4.77 2.89 0.36
CA ILE A 103 3.71 2.32 1.22
C ILE A 103 2.56 1.86 0.34
N SER A 104 2.34 0.54 0.27
CA SER A 104 1.21 -0.07 -0.42
C SER A 104 0.04 -0.23 0.55
N ILE A 105 -1.03 0.52 0.31
CA ILE A 105 -2.19 0.64 1.19
C ILE A 105 -3.23 -0.41 0.80
N HIS A 106 -3.60 -1.24 1.76
CA HIS A 106 -4.53 -2.35 1.64
C HIS A 106 -5.45 -2.46 2.86
N ASN A 107 -6.49 -3.29 2.73
CA ASN A 107 -7.33 -3.71 3.83
C ASN A 107 -7.56 -5.22 3.74
N ASN A 108 -7.39 -5.87 4.88
CA ASN A 108 -7.25 -7.30 4.98
C ASN A 108 -8.57 -8.03 4.69
N ALA A 109 -8.46 -9.30 4.35
CA ALA A 109 -9.58 -10.21 4.28
C ALA A 109 -9.12 -11.63 4.62
N GLY A 110 -9.87 -12.35 5.43
CA GLY A 110 -9.46 -13.70 5.83
C GLY A 110 -10.35 -14.31 6.91
N THR A 111 -9.91 -15.47 7.39
CA THR A 111 -10.46 -16.11 8.59
C THR A 111 -9.68 -15.60 9.78
N ASP A 112 -10.36 -14.91 10.66
CA ASP A 112 -9.85 -14.22 11.81
C ASP A 112 -10.65 -14.65 13.06
N GLU A 113 -10.09 -14.37 14.23
CA GLU A 113 -10.75 -14.66 15.52
C GLU A 113 -11.12 -13.34 16.20
N PRO A 114 -12.16 -13.34 17.07
CA PRO A 114 -12.50 -12.16 17.85
C PRO A 114 -11.28 -11.63 18.61
N SER A 115 -11.08 -10.32 18.52
CA SER A 115 -9.97 -9.59 19.12
C SER A 115 -10.51 -8.47 20.01
N SER A 116 -9.79 -8.15 21.08
CA SER A 116 -10.08 -6.97 21.89
C SER A 116 -9.46 -5.69 21.32
N GLU A 117 -8.67 -5.82 20.25
CA GLU A 117 -7.85 -4.74 19.68
C GLU A 117 -7.85 -4.83 18.14
N PRO A 118 -7.58 -3.73 17.42
CA PRO A 118 -7.50 -3.75 15.95
C PRO A 118 -6.45 -4.73 15.43
N GLY A 119 -6.83 -5.60 14.48
CA GLY A 119 -6.00 -6.67 13.92
C GLY A 119 -5.08 -6.26 12.77
N THR A 120 -4.52 -5.06 12.81
CA THR A 120 -3.66 -4.50 11.76
C THR A 120 -2.44 -5.40 11.44
N GLU A 121 -2.13 -5.59 10.15
CA GLU A 121 -0.95 -6.32 9.67
C GLU A 121 -0.06 -5.42 8.80
N MET A 122 1.25 -5.39 9.06
CA MET A 122 2.22 -4.61 8.28
C MET A 122 3.29 -5.54 7.70
N PHE A 123 3.23 -5.82 6.40
CA PHE A 123 4.20 -6.69 5.76
C PHE A 123 5.41 -5.90 5.24
N HIS A 124 6.60 -6.30 5.65
CA HIS A 124 7.85 -5.67 5.21
C HIS A 124 8.77 -6.63 4.45
N GLN A 125 9.73 -6.06 3.73
CA GLN A 125 10.78 -6.81 3.05
C GLN A 125 11.67 -7.55 4.05
N ILE A 126 12.07 -8.78 3.72
CA ILE A 126 12.89 -9.66 4.57
C ILE A 126 14.27 -9.05 4.83
N GLU A 127 14.95 -8.56 3.79
CA GLU A 127 16.35 -8.11 3.85
C GLU A 127 16.49 -6.58 3.93
N SER A 128 15.49 -5.88 4.49
CA SER A 128 15.51 -4.42 4.62
C SER A 128 15.18 -3.97 6.04
N ALA A 129 16.19 -3.42 6.73
CA ALA A 129 16.03 -2.86 8.06
C ALA A 129 15.11 -1.64 8.07
N GLU A 130 15.18 -0.77 7.06
CA GLU A 130 14.30 0.39 6.95
C GLU A 130 12.85 -0.01 6.64
N SER A 131 12.63 -1.04 5.81
CA SER A 131 11.27 -1.57 5.58
C SER A 131 10.69 -2.14 6.87
N LYS A 132 11.50 -2.90 7.64
CA LYS A 132 11.09 -3.41 8.95
C LYS A 132 10.73 -2.27 9.90
N ARG A 133 11.60 -1.26 10.00
CA ARG A 133 11.40 -0.08 10.83
C ARG A 133 10.11 0.66 10.47
N LEU A 134 9.91 0.97 9.19
CA LEU A 134 8.70 1.62 8.70
C LEU A 134 7.43 0.81 9.02
N ALA A 135 7.46 -0.52 8.85
CA ALA A 135 6.32 -1.37 9.20
C ALA A 135 6.00 -1.32 10.70
N GLY A 136 7.00 -1.27 11.58
CA GLY A 136 6.79 -1.13 13.01
C GLY A 136 6.20 0.23 13.39
N LEU A 137 6.65 1.31 12.75
CA LEU A 137 6.09 2.65 12.95
C LEU A 137 4.64 2.73 12.46
N LEU A 138 4.37 2.23 11.26
CA LEU A 138 3.00 2.17 10.72
C LEU A 138 2.06 1.33 11.60
N TYR A 139 2.56 0.22 12.16
CA TYR A 139 1.78 -0.62 13.06
C TYR A 139 1.35 0.15 14.32
N GLU A 140 2.30 0.82 14.97
CA GLU A 140 2.02 1.62 16.18
C GLU A 140 1.02 2.74 15.90
N GLU A 141 1.28 3.56 14.88
CA GLU A 141 0.42 4.71 14.56
C GLU A 141 -0.98 4.28 14.14
N THR A 142 -1.10 3.20 13.37
CA THR A 142 -2.42 2.66 12.97
C THR A 142 -3.20 2.20 14.19
N ARG A 143 -2.54 1.47 15.11
CA ARG A 143 -3.21 0.95 16.29
C ARG A 143 -3.67 2.07 17.23
N GLU A 144 -2.85 3.10 17.41
CA GLU A 144 -3.25 4.28 18.18
C GLU A 144 -4.41 5.02 17.51
N ALA A 145 -4.35 5.22 16.19
CA ALA A 145 -5.40 5.87 15.42
C ALA A 145 -6.75 5.13 15.51
N LEU A 146 -6.73 3.80 15.57
CA LEU A 146 -7.93 2.96 15.65
C LEU A 146 -8.41 2.71 17.09
N ALA A 147 -7.60 2.95 18.12
CA ALA A 147 -7.92 2.63 19.52
C ALA A 147 -9.18 3.32 20.06
N GLY A 148 -9.55 4.47 19.48
CA GLY A 148 -10.74 5.24 19.86
C GLY A 148 -12.06 4.77 19.22
N TYR A 149 -12.01 3.76 18.34
CA TYR A 149 -13.18 3.28 17.61
C TYR A 149 -13.64 1.93 18.15
N ASP A 150 -14.96 1.83 18.38
CA ASP A 150 -15.60 0.57 18.75
C ASP A 150 -15.95 -0.21 17.48
N ALA A 151 -15.46 -1.45 17.39
CA ALA A 151 -15.87 -2.45 16.42
C ALA A 151 -15.76 -3.85 17.05
N ASP A 152 -16.46 -4.82 16.44
CA ASP A 152 -16.21 -6.24 16.71
C ASP A 152 -14.90 -6.65 16.02
N TRP A 153 -13.80 -6.17 16.60
CA TRP A 153 -12.46 -6.33 16.05
C TRP A 153 -12.14 -7.80 15.88
N VAL A 154 -11.45 -8.08 14.78
CA VAL A 154 -10.93 -9.40 14.49
C VAL A 154 -9.45 -9.30 14.17
N SER A 155 -8.72 -10.36 14.47
CA SER A 155 -7.28 -10.40 14.28
C SER A 155 -6.81 -11.80 14.02
N MET A 156 -5.80 -11.92 13.16
CA MET A 156 -4.94 -13.08 13.16
C MET A 156 -4.08 -13.11 14.44
N SER A 157 -3.77 -14.31 14.92
CA SER A 157 -2.98 -14.48 16.16
C SER A 157 -1.53 -13.99 16.06
N ASP A 158 -1.02 -13.80 14.85
CA ASP A 158 0.31 -13.29 14.55
C ASP A 158 0.29 -11.89 13.93
N ALA A 159 -0.85 -11.20 13.99
CA ALA A 159 -1.01 -9.83 13.50
C ALA A 159 0.04 -8.89 14.12
N GLY A 160 0.60 -8.00 13.31
CA GLY A 160 1.82 -7.27 13.66
C GLY A 160 2.58 -6.80 12.43
N ALA A 161 3.79 -6.27 12.67
CA ALA A 161 4.79 -6.00 11.66
C ALA A 161 5.59 -7.28 11.37
N MET A 162 5.47 -7.83 10.17
CA MET A 162 5.96 -9.18 9.88
C MET A 162 6.47 -9.36 8.45
N ILE A 163 7.18 -10.46 8.25
CA ILE A 163 7.59 -10.92 6.91
C ILE A 163 6.66 -12.04 6.42
N ARG A 164 6.64 -12.23 5.10
CA ARG A 164 6.08 -13.45 4.51
C ARG A 164 7.03 -13.96 3.43
N ALA A 165 7.65 -15.11 3.68
CA ALA A 165 8.58 -15.71 2.74
C ALA A 165 7.86 -16.49 1.61
N ASN A 166 8.45 -16.45 0.41
CA ASN A 166 8.08 -17.31 -0.71
C ASN A 166 8.84 -18.66 -0.65
N ARG A 167 8.62 -19.54 -1.63
CA ARG A 167 9.27 -20.87 -1.69
C ARG A 167 10.79 -20.85 -1.77
N GLU A 168 11.35 -19.74 -2.22
CA GLU A 168 12.77 -19.51 -2.44
C GLU A 168 13.42 -18.73 -1.28
N GLY A 169 12.65 -18.41 -0.23
CA GLY A 169 13.13 -17.64 0.94
C GLY A 169 13.14 -16.13 0.75
N GLY A 170 12.75 -15.61 -0.42
CA GLY A 170 12.58 -14.17 -0.65
C GLY A 170 11.17 -13.67 -0.32
N ASP A 171 10.89 -12.38 -0.59
CA ASP A 171 9.58 -11.80 -0.28
C ASP A 171 8.45 -12.46 -1.06
N TYR A 172 7.34 -12.75 -0.39
CA TYR A 172 6.15 -13.36 -0.98
C TYR A 172 5.37 -12.38 -1.86
N TYR A 173 5.07 -11.20 -1.33
CA TYR A 173 4.27 -10.20 -2.02
C TYR A 173 5.09 -9.53 -3.12
N GLY A 174 4.49 -9.39 -4.31
CA GLY A 174 5.17 -8.81 -5.47
C GLY A 174 5.59 -7.36 -5.26
N MET A 175 4.80 -6.59 -4.50
CA MET A 175 5.10 -5.20 -4.17
C MET A 175 6.25 -5.04 -3.17
N LEU A 176 6.64 -6.09 -2.45
CA LEU A 176 7.84 -6.09 -1.62
C LEU A 176 9.05 -6.63 -2.41
N ARG A 177 8.84 -7.67 -3.21
CA ARG A 177 9.92 -8.35 -3.94
C ARG A 177 10.49 -7.53 -5.10
N ARG A 178 9.67 -6.73 -5.78
CA ARG A 178 10.04 -6.08 -7.06
C ARG A 178 10.75 -4.74 -6.92
N PRO A 179 10.36 -3.82 -6.02
CA PRO A 179 11.07 -2.55 -5.85
C PRO A 179 12.34 -2.75 -5.02
N ALA A 180 13.27 -3.56 -5.53
CA ALA A 180 14.52 -3.88 -4.84
C ALA A 180 15.35 -2.60 -4.61
N GLY A 181 15.76 -2.39 -3.37
CA GLY A 181 16.53 -1.20 -2.95
C GLY A 181 15.67 -0.05 -2.41
N VAL A 182 14.36 -0.04 -2.68
CA VAL A 182 13.43 0.95 -2.14
C VAL A 182 12.77 0.40 -0.87
N PRO A 183 12.89 1.05 0.31
CA PRO A 183 12.19 0.64 1.52
C PRO A 183 10.68 0.56 1.27
N SER A 184 10.09 -0.62 1.44
CA SER A 184 8.71 -0.92 1.02
C SER A 184 7.93 -1.68 2.09
N VAL A 185 6.70 -1.25 2.34
CA VAL A 185 5.74 -1.89 3.26
C VAL A 185 4.38 -2.06 2.58
N ILE A 186 3.71 -3.18 2.85
CA ILE A 186 2.27 -3.34 2.61
C ILE A 186 1.56 -3.14 3.94
N ALA A 187 0.67 -2.16 4.01
CA ALA A 187 -0.14 -1.85 5.18
C ALA A 187 -1.55 -2.41 5.00
N GLU A 188 -1.90 -3.41 5.81
CA GLU A 188 -3.25 -3.96 5.91
C GLU A 188 -3.90 -3.36 7.17
N PHE A 189 -4.68 -2.29 7.02
CA PHE A 189 -5.11 -1.49 8.17
C PHE A 189 -6.14 -2.21 9.05
N ALA A 190 -7.18 -2.79 8.44
CA ALA A 190 -8.30 -3.45 9.10
C ALA A 190 -8.90 -4.55 8.18
N TYR A 191 -9.79 -5.40 8.68
CA TYR A 191 -10.42 -6.50 7.94
C TYR A 191 -11.73 -6.08 7.28
N ILE A 192 -11.70 -5.74 5.99
CA ILE A 192 -12.91 -5.35 5.24
C ILE A 192 -13.95 -6.47 5.12
N ALA A 193 -13.54 -7.72 5.32
CA ALA A 193 -14.44 -8.88 5.33
C ALA A 193 -15.30 -8.96 6.61
N ASN A 194 -14.90 -8.26 7.68
CA ASN A 194 -15.68 -8.13 8.91
C ASN A 194 -16.64 -6.94 8.78
N GLY A 195 -17.93 -7.14 9.08
CA GLY A 195 -18.94 -6.10 8.90
C GLY A 195 -18.76 -4.87 9.79
N SER A 196 -18.36 -5.05 11.05
CA SER A 196 -18.13 -3.94 11.98
C SER A 196 -16.91 -3.11 11.58
N GLU A 197 -15.86 -3.76 11.06
CA GLU A 197 -14.69 -3.06 10.51
C GLU A 197 -14.96 -2.43 9.13
N GLU A 198 -15.76 -3.07 8.27
CA GLU A 198 -16.25 -2.47 7.00
C GLU A 198 -16.99 -1.16 7.26
N GLU A 199 -17.89 -1.14 8.25
CA GLU A 199 -18.63 0.06 8.66
C GLU A 199 -17.69 1.19 9.11
N LEU A 200 -16.55 0.87 9.73
CA LEU A 200 -15.52 1.85 10.06
C LEU A 200 -14.78 2.34 8.82
N LEU A 201 -14.34 1.43 7.94
CA LEU A 201 -13.51 1.75 6.77
C LEU A 201 -14.16 2.70 5.74
N VAL A 202 -15.50 2.72 5.69
CA VAL A 202 -16.24 3.65 4.82
C VAL A 202 -16.46 5.04 5.44
N ARG A 203 -16.13 5.22 6.73
CA ARG A 203 -16.30 6.51 7.40
C ARG A 203 -15.12 7.43 7.13
N GLN A 204 -15.45 8.68 6.83
CA GLN A 204 -14.45 9.71 6.57
C GLN A 204 -13.50 9.94 7.75
N ASP A 205 -14.01 9.98 8.98
CA ASP A 205 -13.17 10.24 10.16
C ASP A 205 -12.15 9.12 10.42
N VAL A 206 -12.55 7.86 10.16
CA VAL A 206 -11.63 6.70 10.24
C VAL A 206 -10.59 6.76 9.14
N GLN A 207 -10.98 7.07 7.90
CA GLN A 207 -10.03 7.22 6.79
C GLN A 207 -9.04 8.36 7.02
N ASP A 208 -9.48 9.47 7.61
CA ASP A 208 -8.62 10.59 8.00
C ASP A 208 -7.65 10.17 9.13
N ALA A 209 -8.09 9.35 10.09
CA ALA A 209 -7.23 8.81 11.14
C ALA A 209 -6.16 7.86 10.59
N LEU A 210 -6.53 6.94 9.68
CA LEU A 210 -5.58 6.04 9.01
C LEU A 210 -4.59 6.79 8.11
N ALA A 211 -5.06 7.83 7.41
CA ALA A 211 -4.18 8.72 6.66
C ALA A 211 -3.20 9.47 7.58
N GLY A 212 -3.67 9.94 8.73
CA GLY A 212 -2.83 10.54 9.77
C GLY A 212 -1.74 9.58 10.26
N ALA A 213 -2.09 8.32 10.51
CA ALA A 213 -1.12 7.30 10.91
C ALA A 213 0.01 7.10 9.88
N VAL A 214 -0.32 7.18 8.57
CA VAL A 214 0.70 7.15 7.50
C VAL A 214 1.62 8.37 7.57
N VAL A 215 1.04 9.57 7.78
CA VAL A 215 1.81 10.82 7.89
C VAL A 215 2.77 10.75 9.09
N ASP A 216 2.27 10.37 10.25
CA ASP A 216 3.02 10.31 11.49
C ASP A 216 4.15 9.27 11.41
N ALA A 217 3.87 8.09 10.84
CA ALA A 217 4.88 7.05 10.63
C ALA A 217 6.02 7.53 9.69
N VAL A 218 5.69 8.23 8.60
CA VAL A 218 6.70 8.79 7.67
C VAL A 218 7.51 9.90 8.35
N GLN A 219 6.87 10.80 9.10
CA GLN A 219 7.58 11.82 9.86
C GLN A 219 8.53 11.21 10.89
N ARG A 220 8.11 10.14 11.58
CA ARG A 220 8.96 9.40 12.53
C ARG A 220 10.10 8.66 11.82
N LEU A 221 9.86 8.10 10.64
CA LEU A 221 10.89 7.43 9.84
C LEU A 221 12.04 8.39 9.52
N VAL A 222 11.72 9.60 9.05
CA VAL A 222 12.70 10.62 8.62
C VAL A 222 13.28 11.42 9.81
N GLY A 223 12.46 11.69 10.83
CA GLY A 223 12.78 12.63 11.90
C GLY A 223 13.35 12.01 13.17
N SER A 224 13.41 10.68 13.28
CA SER A 224 13.85 9.99 14.49
C SER A 224 14.74 8.77 14.18
N ALA A 225 15.27 8.15 15.23
CA ALA A 225 15.93 6.83 15.17
C ALA A 225 15.06 5.73 15.82
N ASP A 226 13.77 5.99 15.99
CA ASP A 226 12.83 5.06 16.61
C ASP A 226 12.75 3.77 15.78
N PRO A 227 13.04 2.59 16.36
CA PRO A 227 13.04 1.33 15.63
C PRO A 227 11.63 0.85 15.24
N GLY A 228 10.57 1.41 15.84
CA GLY A 228 9.22 0.85 15.79
C GLY A 228 9.09 -0.45 16.60
N SER A 229 7.88 -0.99 16.66
CA SER A 229 7.56 -2.20 17.43
C SER A 229 6.46 -3.05 16.76
N GLY A 230 5.85 -3.96 17.52
CA GLY A 230 4.83 -4.88 17.00
C GLY A 230 5.38 -6.00 16.11
N PHE A 231 6.68 -6.29 16.18
CA PHE A 231 7.30 -7.31 15.32
C PHE A 231 6.86 -8.73 15.65
N THR A 232 6.52 -9.50 14.62
CA THR A 232 6.21 -10.93 14.72
C THR A 232 7.45 -11.75 14.34
N ASP A 233 8.03 -12.47 15.31
CA ASP A 233 9.26 -13.25 15.12
C ASP A 233 9.06 -14.57 14.34
N ASP A 234 7.87 -15.19 14.43
CA ASP A 234 7.53 -16.45 13.74
C ASP A 234 6.11 -16.39 13.13
N PRO A 235 5.94 -15.68 12.00
CA PRO A 235 4.63 -15.51 11.38
C PRO A 235 4.10 -16.84 10.84
N ILE A 236 2.79 -17.06 10.97
CA ILE A 236 2.12 -18.28 10.58
C ILE A 236 2.25 -18.49 9.07
N PHE A 237 2.68 -19.69 8.66
CA PHE A 237 2.75 -20.05 7.26
C PHE A 237 1.35 -20.19 6.63
N ARG A 238 1.00 -19.23 5.77
CA ARG A 238 -0.31 -19.13 5.10
C ARG A 238 -0.34 -19.75 3.69
N GLY A 239 0.63 -20.61 3.35
CA GLY A 239 0.74 -21.18 2.01
C GLY A 239 1.13 -20.19 0.92
N TYR A 240 1.20 -20.69 -0.32
CA TYR A 240 1.57 -19.91 -1.51
C TYR A 240 0.37 -19.74 -2.45
N GLY A 241 -0.66 -19.04 -1.99
CA GLY A 241 -1.81 -18.66 -2.81
C GLY A 241 -1.47 -17.55 -3.83
N PRO A 242 -2.44 -17.09 -4.65
CA PRO A 242 -2.25 -15.89 -5.45
C PRO A 242 -2.19 -14.65 -4.55
N SER A 243 -1.15 -13.82 -4.69
CA SER A 243 -0.93 -12.58 -3.92
C SER A 243 -1.30 -11.31 -4.70
N GLY A 244 -2.41 -11.36 -5.45
CA GLY A 244 -2.83 -10.31 -6.39
C GLY A 244 -2.42 -10.60 -7.84
N ALA A 245 -3.19 -10.13 -8.83
CA ALA A 245 -2.92 -10.48 -10.22
C ALA A 245 -1.85 -9.54 -10.82
N GLY A 246 -0.59 -9.86 -10.55
CA GLY A 246 0.58 -9.16 -11.08
C GLY A 246 0.85 -9.35 -12.58
N ARG A 247 -0.17 -9.56 -13.42
CA ARG A 247 -0.03 -9.72 -14.87
C ARG A 247 -0.59 -8.51 -15.62
N THR A 248 0.11 -8.11 -16.69
CA THR A 248 -0.33 -7.09 -17.66
C THR A 248 -1.38 -7.61 -18.64
N THR A 249 -1.60 -8.93 -18.67
CA THR A 249 -2.64 -9.58 -19.49
C THR A 249 -4.04 -9.14 -19.06
N ASN A 250 -4.90 -8.79 -20.01
CA ASN A 250 -6.27 -8.30 -19.79
C ASN A 250 -6.35 -7.01 -18.95
N CYS A 251 -5.33 -6.15 -19.03
CA CYS A 251 -5.34 -4.81 -18.47
C CYS A 251 -5.74 -3.80 -19.56
N PRO A 252 -6.96 -3.23 -19.52
CA PRO A 252 -7.35 -2.14 -20.40
C PRO A 252 -6.69 -0.84 -19.92
N ASP A 253 -6.06 -0.11 -20.84
CA ASP A 253 -5.46 1.17 -20.47
C ASP A 253 -6.57 2.19 -20.25
N PRO A 254 -6.42 3.05 -19.24
CA PRO A 254 -7.27 4.22 -19.13
C PRO A 254 -7.00 5.17 -20.29
N VAL A 255 -7.92 6.10 -20.50
CA VAL A 255 -7.63 7.30 -21.29
C VAL A 255 -6.52 8.06 -20.55
N LEU A 256 -5.48 8.42 -21.29
CA LEU A 256 -4.39 9.24 -20.77
C LEU A 256 -4.79 10.70 -20.99
N GLU A 257 -4.89 11.45 -19.91
CA GLU A 257 -5.19 12.89 -19.90
C GLU A 257 -3.92 13.71 -19.67
#